data_AF-A0A928TWV2-F1
#
_entry.id   AF-A0A928TWV2-F1
#
_cell.length_a   1.000
_cell.length_b   1.000
_cell.length_c   1.000
_cell.angle_alpha   90.00
_cell.angle_beta   90.00
_cell.angle_gamma   90.00
#
_symmetry.space_group_name_H-M   'P 1'
#
loop_
_entity.id
_entity.type
_entity.pdbx_description
1 polymer ?
#
loop_
_entity_poly.entity_id
_entity_poly.type
_entity_poly.pdbx_seq_one_letter_code
_entity_poly.pdbx_strand_id
1 'polypeptide(L)'
;MMNQQSTLKVLQPFIWMGIFVVAVFYLINVFNTGNWFWFRNDAVDVRPSRMVIYRDGERILVQPGHPDFIPLANAVERSLSHLNNTALVDIGLSEETLAYYTENGVTLELYYDKPVTFNSIARTGKPTQLLIPIEGRHAGGGLVFLGGNGKWWAGAVRMADPTPLLQTLAQLGYTAVAVDPSIPAIN
;
A
#
# COMPACT_ATOMS: atom_id res chain seq x y z
N MET A 1 20.65 48.32 -31.72
CA MET A 1 19.36 47.75 -31.27
C MET A 1 19.42 46.25 -31.48
N MET A 2 19.65 45.50 -30.41
CA MET A 2 19.90 44.05 -30.43
C MET A 2 18.58 43.31 -30.72
N ASN A 3 18.60 42.49 -31.76
CA ASN A 3 17.45 41.74 -32.24
C ASN A 3 17.12 40.58 -31.28
N GLN A 4 16.20 40.83 -30.34
CA GLN A 4 15.77 39.88 -29.31
C GLN A 4 14.66 38.91 -29.78
N GLN A 5 14.41 38.79 -31.09
CA GLN A 5 13.26 38.04 -31.65
C GLN A 5 13.57 36.61 -32.11
N SER A 6 14.83 36.17 -32.22
CA SER A 6 15.17 34.87 -32.83
C SER A 6 15.26 33.70 -31.84
N THR A 7 15.52 33.96 -30.56
CA THR A 7 15.72 32.90 -29.55
C THR A 7 14.43 32.19 -29.16
N LEU A 8 13.28 32.88 -29.19
CA LEU A 8 11.97 32.30 -28.90
C LEU A 8 11.51 31.27 -29.95
N LYS A 9 11.84 31.48 -31.24
CA LYS A 9 11.42 30.60 -32.34
C LYS A 9 12.15 29.25 -32.36
N VAL A 10 13.42 29.24 -31.93
CA VAL A 10 14.21 28.01 -31.84
C VAL A 10 13.84 27.19 -30.60
N LEU A 11 13.36 27.85 -29.53
CA LEU A 11 12.93 27.17 -28.30
C LEU A 11 11.55 26.50 -28.45
N GLN A 12 10.68 27.04 -29.31
CA GLN A 12 9.33 26.53 -29.57
C GLN A 12 9.26 25.01 -29.86
N PRO A 13 10.06 24.41 -30.76
CA PRO A 13 10.03 22.97 -31.00
C PRO A 13 10.43 22.15 -29.76
N PHE A 14 11.37 22.64 -28.94
CA PHE A 14 11.77 21.96 -27.70
C PHE A 14 10.67 22.03 -26.64
N ILE A 15 9.93 23.14 -26.56
CA ILE A 15 8.77 23.27 -25.69
C ILE A 15 7.69 22.25 -26.10
N TRP A 16 7.37 22.16 -27.40
CA TRP A 16 6.40 21.19 -27.89
C TRP A 16 6.85 19.74 -27.68
N MET A 17 8.14 19.45 -27.87
CA MET A 17 8.71 18.15 -27.59
C MET A 17 8.60 17.81 -26.09
N GLY A 18 8.92 18.75 -25.20
CA GLY A 18 8.77 18.58 -23.76
C GLY A 18 7.32 18.30 -23.35
N ILE A 19 6.38 19.09 -23.87
CA ILE A 19 4.94 18.88 -23.64
C ILE A 19 4.50 17.51 -24.14
N PHE A 20 4.96 17.08 -25.32
CA PHE A 20 4.63 15.78 -25.88
C PHE A 20 5.14 14.63 -25.00
N VAL A 21 6.39 14.70 -24.54
CA VAL A 21 6.96 13.68 -23.63
C VAL A 21 6.17 13.59 -22.34
N VAL A 22 5.82 14.73 -21.74
CA VAL A 22 4.99 14.79 -20.52
C VAL A 22 3.60 14.20 -20.77
N ALA A 23 2.97 14.51 -21.91
CA ALA A 23 1.66 14.00 -22.27
C ALA A 23 1.66 12.47 -22.48
N VAL A 24 2.67 11.93 -23.18
CA VAL A 24 2.82 10.48 -23.37
C VAL A 24 3.05 9.78 -22.03
N PHE A 25 3.94 10.31 -21.18
CA PHE A 25 4.18 9.78 -19.85
C PHE A 25 2.91 9.78 -18.99
N TYR A 26 2.16 10.88 -19.01
CA TYR A 26 0.89 11.00 -18.31
C TYR A 26 -0.14 9.98 -18.80
N LEU A 27 -0.33 9.84 -20.11
CA LEU A 27 -1.30 8.90 -20.70
C LEU A 27 -0.95 7.44 -20.36
N ILE A 28 0.32 7.05 -20.42
CA ILE A 28 0.76 5.71 -20.01
C ILE A 28 0.34 5.42 -18.57
N ASN A 29 0.50 6.38 -17.66
CA ASN A 29 0.10 6.23 -16.27
C ASN A 29 -1.43 6.17 -16.09
N VAL A 30 -2.19 6.98 -16.84
CA VAL A 30 -3.67 6.93 -16.82
C VAL A 30 -4.17 5.54 -17.27
N PHE A 31 -3.61 4.98 -18.34
CA PHE A 31 -4.00 3.64 -18.80
C PHE A 31 -3.55 2.52 -17.86
N ASN A 32 -2.39 2.64 -17.23
CA ASN A 32 -1.90 1.65 -16.26
C ASN A 32 -2.73 1.63 -14.97
N THR A 33 -3.11 2.81 -14.47
CA THR A 33 -3.83 2.96 -13.19
C THR A 33 -5.35 2.95 -13.34
N GLY A 34 -5.87 3.23 -14.54
CA GLY A 34 -7.29 3.47 -14.77
C GLY A 34 -7.80 4.79 -14.15
N ASN A 35 -6.91 5.65 -13.64
CA ASN A 35 -7.25 6.88 -12.94
C ASN A 35 -6.65 8.09 -13.68
N TRP A 36 -7.51 9.01 -14.16
CA TRP A 36 -7.08 10.28 -14.75
C TRP A 36 -6.32 11.15 -13.75
N PHE A 37 -6.68 11.07 -12.48
CA PHE A 37 -6.05 11.81 -11.40
C PHE A 37 -5.11 10.91 -10.60
N TRP A 38 -4.37 10.01 -11.25
CA TRP A 38 -3.40 9.12 -10.59
C TRP A 38 -2.34 9.87 -9.74
N PHE A 39 -2.11 11.15 -10.03
CA PHE A 39 -1.24 12.04 -9.26
C PHE A 39 -1.93 12.70 -8.05
N ARG A 40 -3.25 12.60 -7.92
CA ARG A 40 -4.00 12.99 -6.71
C ARG A 40 -4.06 11.77 -5.81
N ASN A 41 -3.57 11.89 -4.59
CA ASN A 41 -3.28 10.80 -3.64
C ASN A 41 -4.52 10.11 -3.04
N ASP A 42 -5.65 10.06 -3.73
CA ASP A 42 -6.85 9.43 -3.20
C ASP A 42 -6.84 7.94 -3.57
N ALA A 43 -6.56 7.07 -2.60
CA ALA A 43 -6.76 5.63 -2.79
C ALA A 43 -8.24 5.33 -3.07
N VAL A 44 -8.47 4.46 -4.06
CA VAL A 44 -9.82 4.07 -4.48
C VAL A 44 -10.26 2.93 -3.56
N ASP A 45 -11.00 3.27 -2.50
CA ASP A 45 -11.76 2.36 -1.63
C ASP A 45 -11.02 1.08 -1.20
N VAL A 46 -10.20 1.21 -0.15
CA VAL A 46 -9.39 0.13 0.46
C VAL A 46 -10.08 -0.47 1.70
N ARG A 47 -11.42 -0.53 1.72
CA ARG A 47 -12.16 -1.05 2.89
C ARG A 47 -12.33 -2.58 2.84
N PRO A 48 -11.82 -3.33 3.84
CA PRO A 48 -11.91 -4.80 3.84
C PRO A 48 -13.33 -5.29 4.13
N SER A 49 -13.73 -6.41 3.52
CA SER A 49 -14.99 -7.10 3.83
C SER A 49 -14.89 -7.99 5.08
N ARG A 50 -13.68 -8.52 5.34
CA ARG A 50 -13.33 -9.18 6.61
C ARG A 50 -11.84 -9.06 6.87
N MET A 51 -11.47 -9.19 8.13
CA MET A 51 -10.10 -9.16 8.61
C MET A 51 -9.85 -10.39 9.49
N VAL A 52 -8.64 -10.93 9.40
CA VAL A 52 -8.20 -12.04 10.25
C VAL A 52 -6.92 -11.60 10.93
N ILE A 53 -6.93 -11.61 12.25
CA ILE A 53 -5.76 -11.33 13.06
C ILE A 53 -5.22 -12.67 13.54
N TYR A 54 -3.98 -12.98 13.18
CA TYR A 54 -3.24 -14.06 13.80
C TYR A 54 -2.39 -13.48 14.91
N ARG A 55 -2.44 -14.11 16.08
CA ARG A 55 -1.65 -13.74 17.25
C ARG A 55 -1.27 -15.00 18.01
N ASP A 56 0.02 -15.32 18.07
CA ASP A 56 0.55 -16.39 18.91
C ASP A 56 -0.20 -17.74 18.75
N GLY A 57 -0.55 -18.10 17.51
CA GLY A 57 -1.32 -19.31 17.19
C GLY A 57 -2.85 -19.17 17.25
N GLU A 58 -3.37 -18.06 17.78
CA GLU A 58 -4.80 -17.76 17.81
C GLU A 58 -5.22 -17.04 16.52
N ARG A 59 -6.41 -17.40 16.02
CA ARG A 59 -7.04 -16.79 14.84
C ARG A 59 -8.32 -16.06 15.21
N ILE A 60 -8.25 -14.73 15.17
CA ILE A 60 -9.37 -13.85 15.52
C ILE A 60 -10.01 -13.32 14.24
N LEU A 61 -11.27 -13.69 13.99
CA LEU A 61 -12.03 -13.22 12.84
C LEU A 61 -12.78 -11.93 13.19
N VAL A 62 -12.42 -10.84 12.49
CA VAL A 62 -13.05 -9.52 12.66
C VAL A 62 -13.80 -9.18 11.37
N GLN A 63 -15.13 -9.15 11.46
CA GLN A 63 -16.03 -8.91 10.32
C GLN A 63 -17.12 -7.89 10.70
N PRO A 64 -17.90 -7.34 9.74
CA PRO A 64 -18.99 -6.43 10.05
C PRO A 64 -19.91 -7.00 11.15
N GLY A 65 -20.13 -6.22 12.20
CA GLY A 65 -20.85 -6.65 13.42
C GLY A 65 -19.93 -6.97 14.61
N HIS A 66 -18.64 -7.21 14.39
CA HIS A 66 -17.65 -7.27 15.47
C HIS A 66 -17.36 -5.84 15.99
N PRO A 67 -17.25 -5.62 17.32
CA PRO A 67 -17.01 -4.28 17.88
C PRO A 67 -15.74 -3.62 17.32
N ASP A 68 -14.71 -4.42 17.09
CA ASP A 68 -13.40 -3.94 16.63
C ASP A 68 -13.31 -3.70 15.11
N PHE A 69 -14.35 -4.08 14.36
CA PHE A 69 -14.29 -4.02 12.89
C PHE A 69 -14.20 -2.60 12.35
N ILE A 70 -15.05 -1.68 12.82
CA ILE A 70 -15.08 -0.30 12.34
C ILE A 70 -13.78 0.46 12.63
N PRO A 71 -13.24 0.46 13.87
CA PRO A 71 -11.98 1.17 14.13
C PRO A 71 -10.83 0.60 13.30
N LEU A 72 -10.72 -0.74 13.19
CA LEU A 72 -9.68 -1.37 12.37
C LEU A 72 -9.83 -1.06 10.88
N ALA A 73 -11.03 -1.16 10.32
CA ALA A 73 -11.25 -0.88 8.90
C ALA A 73 -10.88 0.58 8.56
N ASN A 74 -11.24 1.54 9.41
CA ASN A 74 -10.87 2.94 9.22
C ASN A 74 -9.35 3.15 9.32
N ALA A 75 -8.68 2.44 10.23
CA ALA A 75 -7.24 2.53 10.40
C ALA A 75 -6.48 1.92 9.22
N VAL A 76 -6.94 0.77 8.73
CA VAL A 76 -6.46 0.14 7.50
C VAL A 76 -6.59 1.09 6.32
N GLU A 77 -7.77 1.70 6.15
CA GLU A 77 -8.03 2.64 5.06
C GLU A 77 -7.05 3.81 5.09
N ARG A 78 -6.83 4.41 6.27
CA ARG A 78 -5.86 5.51 6.43
C ARG A 78 -4.43 5.06 6.12
N SER A 79 -4.00 3.91 6.63
CA SER A 79 -2.61 3.44 6.42
C SER A 79 -2.34 2.97 4.99
N LEU A 80 -3.33 2.40 4.30
CA LEU A 80 -3.22 1.95 2.90
C LEU A 80 -3.52 3.06 1.88
N SER A 81 -4.06 4.20 2.32
CA SER A 81 -4.38 5.32 1.43
C SER A 81 -3.15 5.88 0.71
N HIS A 82 -1.97 5.76 1.34
CA HIS A 82 -0.71 6.27 0.82
C HIS A 82 0.34 5.17 0.83
N LEU A 83 0.94 4.92 -0.34
CA LEU A 83 2.07 4.01 -0.49
C LEU A 83 3.34 4.81 -0.79
N ASN A 84 4.46 4.41 -0.18
CA ASN A 84 5.76 5.10 -0.31
C ASN A 84 6.68 4.44 -1.36
N ASN A 85 6.15 3.61 -2.24
CA ASN A 85 6.95 2.87 -3.21
C ASN A 85 6.48 3.09 -4.65
N THR A 86 7.45 3.41 -5.51
CA THR A 86 7.27 3.57 -6.96
C THR A 86 7.39 2.24 -7.71
N ALA A 87 7.93 1.21 -7.06
CA ALA A 87 8.03 -0.17 -7.53
C ALA A 87 7.77 -1.15 -6.37
N LEU A 88 7.42 -2.41 -6.69
CA LEU A 88 7.30 -3.45 -5.66
C LEU A 88 8.65 -3.65 -4.96
N VAL A 89 8.61 -3.83 -3.64
CA VAL A 89 9.78 -4.31 -2.89
C VAL A 89 9.98 -5.78 -3.28
N ASP A 90 11.18 -6.14 -3.75
CA ASP A 90 11.50 -7.51 -4.20
C ASP A 90 11.66 -8.45 -2.99
N ILE A 91 10.52 -8.79 -2.40
CA ILE A 91 10.41 -9.64 -1.22
C ILE A 91 9.17 -10.51 -1.35
N GLY A 92 9.28 -11.78 -1.01
CA GLY A 92 8.19 -12.75 -1.07
C GLY A 92 8.01 -13.46 0.26
N LEU A 93 6.83 -14.03 0.46
CA LEU A 93 6.55 -14.87 1.63
C LEU A 93 6.87 -16.32 1.28
N SER A 94 7.90 -16.88 1.91
CA SER A 94 8.13 -18.33 1.88
C SER A 94 7.07 -19.06 2.71
N GLU A 95 6.85 -20.34 2.43
CA GLU A 95 5.96 -21.19 3.23
C GLU A 95 6.37 -21.20 4.71
N GLU A 96 7.67 -21.22 4.99
CA GLU A 96 8.21 -21.12 6.36
C GLU A 96 7.83 -19.80 7.04
N THR A 97 7.85 -18.68 6.30
CA THR A 97 7.48 -17.37 6.84
C THR A 97 5.98 -17.30 7.14
N LEU A 98 5.14 -17.89 6.28
CA LEU A 98 3.70 -17.97 6.49
C LEU A 98 3.35 -18.85 7.71
N ALA A 99 4.04 -19.98 7.86
CA ALA A 99 3.90 -20.84 9.03
C ALA A 99 4.28 -20.08 10.31
N TYR A 100 5.42 -19.37 10.29
CA TYR A 100 5.85 -18.54 11.42
C TYR A 100 4.81 -17.48 11.79
N TYR A 101 4.22 -16.79 10.82
CA TYR A 101 3.17 -15.79 11.08
C TYR A 101 1.91 -16.37 11.72
N THR A 102 1.58 -17.60 11.37
CA THR A 102 0.40 -18.28 11.90
C THR A 102 0.63 -18.74 13.33
N GLU A 103 1.85 -19.18 13.66
CA GLU A 103 2.16 -19.83 14.94
C GLU A 103 2.76 -18.90 15.99
N ASN A 104 3.59 -17.93 15.59
CA ASN A 104 4.48 -17.20 16.51
C ASN A 104 4.50 -15.67 16.28
N GLY A 105 3.75 -15.17 15.30
CA GLY A 105 3.74 -13.75 14.95
C GLY A 105 2.40 -13.08 15.21
N VAL A 106 2.39 -11.75 15.09
CA VAL A 106 1.16 -10.97 14.95
C VAL A 106 1.03 -10.52 13.51
N THR A 107 -0.03 -10.97 12.82
CA THR A 107 -0.29 -10.58 11.43
C THR A 107 -1.74 -10.24 11.20
N LEU A 108 -1.96 -9.32 10.27
CA LEU A 108 -3.29 -8.91 9.84
C LEU A 108 -3.48 -9.29 8.38
N GLU A 109 -4.41 -10.21 8.15
CA GLU A 109 -4.90 -10.52 6.81
C GLU A 109 -6.19 -9.74 6.53
N LEU A 110 -6.24 -9.12 5.36
CA LEU A 110 -7.36 -8.34 4.88
C LEU A 110 -7.94 -9.03 3.66
N TYR A 111 -9.26 -9.17 3.62
CA TYR A 111 -9.98 -9.76 2.50
C TYR A 111 -10.96 -8.76 1.93
N TYR A 112 -11.10 -8.78 0.61
CA TYR A 112 -11.93 -7.83 -0.13
C TYR A 112 -12.82 -8.59 -1.11
N ASP A 113 -14.09 -8.18 -1.19
CA ASP A 113 -15.05 -8.76 -2.13
C ASP A 113 -14.78 -8.32 -3.58
N LYS A 114 -14.09 -7.19 -3.74
CA LYS A 114 -13.64 -6.64 -5.02
C LYS A 114 -12.13 -6.44 -4.98
N PRO A 115 -11.45 -6.53 -6.13
CA PRO A 115 -10.03 -6.23 -6.18
C PRO A 115 -9.71 -4.83 -5.68
N VAL A 116 -8.69 -4.74 -4.82
CA VAL A 116 -8.19 -3.48 -4.27
C VAL A 116 -7.42 -2.74 -5.36
N THR A 117 -7.68 -1.44 -5.48
CA THR A 117 -6.95 -0.57 -6.40
C THR A 117 -6.12 0.42 -5.61
N PHE A 118 -4.80 0.27 -5.68
CA PHE A 118 -3.88 1.23 -5.08
C PHE A 118 -3.61 2.36 -6.06
N ASN A 119 -3.66 3.58 -5.57
CA ASN A 119 -3.23 4.74 -6.33
C ASN A 119 -1.69 4.88 -6.27
N SER A 120 -0.99 3.95 -6.93
CA SER A 120 0.46 3.91 -7.00
C SER A 120 0.92 3.63 -8.42
N ILE A 121 2.12 4.10 -8.75
CA ILE A 121 2.82 3.81 -10.00
C ILE A 121 3.26 2.34 -10.04
N ALA A 122 3.41 1.70 -8.86
CA ALA A 122 3.78 0.30 -8.76
C ALA A 122 2.69 -0.59 -9.38
N ARG A 123 3.11 -1.60 -10.16
CA ARG A 123 2.21 -2.62 -10.72
C ARG A 123 1.75 -3.57 -9.61
N THR A 124 0.70 -3.18 -8.90
CA THR A 124 0.12 -3.94 -7.79
C THR A 124 -0.85 -5.04 -8.24
N GLY A 125 -1.21 -5.08 -9.53
CA GLY A 125 -2.17 -6.06 -10.04
C GLY A 125 -3.59 -5.76 -9.56
N LYS A 126 -4.34 -6.81 -9.20
CA LYS A 126 -5.75 -6.73 -8.74
C LYS A 126 -5.96 -7.62 -7.50
N PRO A 127 -5.27 -7.35 -6.38
CA PRO A 127 -5.30 -8.23 -5.23
C PRO A 127 -6.67 -8.21 -4.55
N THR A 128 -7.12 -9.36 -4.07
CA THR A 128 -8.33 -9.51 -3.24
C THR A 128 -7.98 -9.85 -1.80
N GLN A 129 -6.69 -10.04 -1.51
CA GLN A 129 -6.16 -10.38 -0.21
C GLN A 129 -4.89 -9.56 0.03
N LEU A 130 -4.73 -9.05 1.25
CA LEU A 130 -3.51 -8.38 1.68
C LEU A 130 -3.05 -9.00 3.00
N LEU A 131 -1.74 -9.11 3.20
CA LEU A 131 -1.15 -9.54 4.47
C LEU A 131 -0.19 -8.47 4.97
N ILE A 132 -0.40 -8.06 6.21
CA ILE A 132 0.39 -7.03 6.89
C ILE A 132 1.05 -7.68 8.12
N PRO A 133 2.38 -7.85 8.13
CA PRO A 133 3.09 -8.28 9.32
C PRO A 133 3.11 -7.14 10.35
N ILE A 134 2.61 -7.42 11.56
CA ILE A 134 2.57 -6.47 12.68
C ILE A 134 3.76 -6.71 13.61
N GLU A 135 4.02 -7.97 13.93
CA GLU A 135 5.18 -8.42 14.72
C GLU A 135 5.88 -9.61 14.05
N GLY A 136 7.18 -9.75 14.31
CA GLY A 136 7.99 -10.84 13.78
C GLY A 136 8.76 -10.51 12.50
N ARG A 137 8.95 -11.51 11.62
CA ARG A 137 9.69 -11.33 10.36
C ARG A 137 9.01 -10.25 9.52
N HIS A 138 9.79 -9.38 8.86
CA HIS A 138 9.29 -8.31 8.01
C HIS A 138 8.34 -7.28 8.66
N ALA A 139 8.17 -7.32 9.98
CA ALA A 139 7.43 -6.33 10.75
C ALA A 139 8.17 -4.98 10.85
N GLY A 140 7.44 -3.92 11.23
CA GLY A 140 7.98 -2.57 11.42
C GLY A 140 8.22 -1.77 10.15
N GLY A 141 8.31 -2.42 8.98
CA GLY A 141 8.52 -1.74 7.70
C GLY A 141 7.25 -1.15 7.06
N GLY A 142 6.06 -1.42 7.60
CA GLY A 142 4.80 -1.10 6.92
C GLY A 142 4.63 -1.86 5.59
N LEU A 143 5.21 -3.06 5.50
CA LEU A 143 5.10 -3.91 4.32
C LEU A 143 3.70 -4.51 4.22
N VAL A 144 3.20 -4.58 2.99
CA VAL A 144 1.90 -5.14 2.65
C VAL A 144 2.10 -6.10 1.49
N PHE A 145 1.91 -7.38 1.76
CA PHE A 145 2.00 -8.43 0.76
C PHE A 145 0.68 -8.54 0.02
N LEU A 146 0.78 -8.68 -1.30
CA LEU A 146 -0.38 -8.75 -2.18
C LEU A 146 -0.74 -10.21 -2.46
N GLY A 147 -2.03 -10.51 -2.58
CA GLY A 147 -2.48 -11.85 -2.87
C GLY A 147 -3.89 -11.93 -3.42
N GLY A 148 -4.29 -13.16 -3.74
CA GLY A 148 -5.64 -13.47 -4.20
C GLY A 148 -5.84 -14.97 -4.31
N ASN A 149 -7.07 -15.42 -4.08
CA ASN A 149 -7.46 -16.83 -4.14
C ASN A 149 -6.61 -17.75 -3.23
N GLY A 150 -6.20 -17.25 -2.05
CA GLY A 150 -5.41 -18.01 -1.08
C GLY A 150 -3.93 -18.15 -1.44
N LYS A 151 -3.45 -17.37 -2.42
CA LYS A 151 -2.03 -17.35 -2.82
C LYS A 151 -1.46 -15.95 -2.66
N TRP A 152 -0.26 -15.89 -2.12
CA TRP A 152 0.53 -14.66 -2.00
C TRP A 152 1.42 -14.50 -3.23
N TRP A 153 1.50 -13.26 -3.73
CA TRP A 153 2.29 -12.92 -4.90
C TRP A 153 3.71 -12.54 -4.50
N ALA A 154 4.62 -12.58 -5.47
CA ALA A 154 5.96 -12.05 -5.28
C ALA A 154 5.91 -10.51 -5.22
N GLY A 155 6.61 -9.94 -4.26
CA GLY A 155 6.69 -8.52 -4.04
C GLY A 155 5.72 -8.01 -2.97
N ALA A 156 6.11 -6.91 -2.33
CA ALA A 156 5.27 -6.19 -1.38
C ALA A 156 5.18 -4.71 -1.76
N VAL A 157 4.12 -4.05 -1.31
CA VAL A 157 4.07 -2.59 -1.25
C VAL A 157 4.39 -2.11 0.14
N ARG A 158 4.72 -0.82 0.26
CA ARG A 158 5.05 -0.20 1.55
C ARG A 158 4.10 0.94 1.84
N MET A 159 3.42 0.88 2.98
CA MET A 159 2.63 1.99 3.50
C MET A 159 3.55 3.19 3.76
N ALA A 160 3.07 4.38 3.41
CA ALA A 160 3.78 5.61 3.77
C ALA A 160 3.71 5.89 5.27
N ASP A 161 2.57 5.59 5.88
CA ASP A 161 2.38 5.71 7.32
C ASP A 161 1.58 4.52 7.89
N PRO A 162 2.26 3.53 8.51
CA PRO A 162 1.59 2.42 9.17
C PRO A 162 1.02 2.79 10.55
N THR A 163 1.30 3.99 11.07
CA THR A 163 0.97 4.41 12.44
C THR A 163 -0.52 4.28 12.78
N PRO A 164 -1.48 4.74 11.94
CA PRO A 164 -2.90 4.61 12.25
C PRO A 164 -3.31 3.17 12.55
N LEU A 165 -2.84 2.22 11.74
CA LEU A 165 -3.11 0.80 11.90
C LEU A 165 -2.48 0.24 13.19
N LEU A 166 -1.18 0.48 13.39
CA LEU A 166 -0.45 -0.06 14.55
C LEU A 166 -1.00 0.46 15.87
N GLN A 167 -1.30 1.77 15.95
CA GLN A 167 -1.92 2.36 17.14
C GLN A 167 -3.29 1.76 17.43
N THR A 168 -4.11 1.53 16.40
CA THR A 168 -5.44 0.95 16.57
C THR A 168 -5.34 -0.50 17.06
N LEU A 169 -4.44 -1.30 16.51
CA LEU A 169 -4.21 -2.67 16.97
C LEU A 169 -3.73 -2.71 18.43
N ALA A 170 -2.85 -1.78 18.83
CA ALA A 170 -2.37 -1.67 20.20
C ALA A 170 -3.50 -1.24 21.17
N GLN A 171 -4.30 -0.23 20.78
CA GLN A 171 -5.43 0.25 21.57
C GLN A 171 -6.49 -0.83 21.81
N LEU A 172 -6.69 -1.71 20.84
CA LEU A 172 -7.62 -2.84 20.93
C LEU A 172 -6.99 -4.08 21.61
N GLY A 173 -5.72 -4.01 22.00
CA GLY A 173 -5.05 -5.06 22.76
C GLY A 173 -4.52 -6.25 21.94
N TYR A 174 -4.41 -6.09 20.62
CA TYR A 174 -3.90 -7.15 19.72
C TYR A 174 -2.38 -7.23 19.65
N THR A 175 -1.67 -6.15 19.99
CA THR A 175 -0.20 -6.05 19.98
C THR A 175 0.29 -5.21 21.14
N ALA A 176 1.50 -5.50 21.63
CA ALA A 176 2.19 -4.69 22.63
C ALA A 176 3.04 -3.57 22.01
N VAL A 177 3.15 -3.50 20.68
CA VAL A 177 3.97 -2.53 19.97
C VAL A 177 3.39 -1.12 20.18
N ALA A 178 3.99 -0.36 21.09
CA ALA A 178 3.90 1.08 21.08
C ALA A 178 4.65 1.58 19.84
N VAL A 179 3.97 2.36 18.99
CA VAL A 179 4.63 3.00 17.84
C VAL A 179 5.74 3.89 18.38
N ASP A 180 7.00 3.50 18.18
CA ASP A 180 8.14 4.37 18.44
C ASP A 180 8.29 5.35 17.26
N PRO A 181 7.95 6.64 17.43
CA PRO A 181 8.04 7.62 16.35
C PRO A 181 9.50 7.94 15.94
N SER A 182 10.50 7.36 16.62
CA SER A 182 11.92 7.62 16.37
C SER A 182 12.61 6.63 15.44
N ILE A 183 11.94 5.56 14.99
CA ILE A 183 12.49 4.66 13.95
C ILE A 183 12.19 5.28 12.58
N PRO A 184 13.18 5.86 11.89
CA PRO A 184 12.96 6.39 10.55
C PRO A 184 12.51 5.25 9.63
N ALA A 185 11.53 5.53 8.76
CA ALA A 185 11.23 4.67 7.63
C ALA A 185 12.56 4.37 6.93
N ILE A 186 13.00 3.12 6.98
CA ILE A 186 14.27 2.71 6.40
C ILE A 186 14.08 2.84 4.88
N ASN A 187 14.67 3.90 4.30
CA ASN A 187 14.68 4.21 2.88
C ASN A 187 15.35 3.10 2.07
#